data_AF-A0A522NHI1-F1
#
_entry.id   AF-A0A522NHI1-F1
#
_cell.length_a   1.000
_cell.length_b   1.000
_cell.length_c   1.000
_cell.angle_alpha   90.00
_cell.angle_beta   90.00
_cell.angle_gamma   90.00
#
_symmetry.space_group_name_H-M   'P 1'
#
loop_
_entity.id
_entity.type
_entity.pdbx_description
1 polymer ?
#
loop_
_entity_poly.entity_id
_entity_poly.type
_entity_poly.pdbx_seq_one_letter_code
_entity_poly.pdbx_strand_id
1 'polypeptide(L)'
;MRGEIAMARVEPKFCIPEPPTWLGVSPVPDKTVSDAVTWYAGIGVPVTERWIKTVTDRRELSCRIVAGRRMYSTQELWRFIVTRPTRTAGAARYNQKGNRTA
;
A
#
# COMPACT_ATOMS: atom_id res chain seq x y z
N MET A 1 24.06 -12.78 -40.70
CA MET A 1 23.90 -11.96 -39.47
C MET A 1 22.49 -12.21 -38.93
N ARG A 2 22.35 -12.90 -37.79
CA ARG A 2 21.05 -13.15 -37.14
C ARG A 2 20.74 -11.95 -36.25
N GLY A 3 19.67 -11.23 -36.57
CA GLY A 3 19.21 -10.08 -35.80
C GLY A 3 18.79 -10.50 -34.39
N GLU A 4 19.47 -9.94 -33.40
CA GLU A 4 19.12 -10.00 -31.98
C GLU A 4 17.75 -9.38 -31.78
N ILE A 5 16.78 -10.17 -31.32
CA ILE A 5 15.49 -9.66 -30.86
C ILE A 5 15.76 -9.09 -29.48
N ALA A 6 16.21 -7.83 -29.42
CA ALA A 6 16.27 -7.07 -28.19
C ALA A 6 14.84 -6.90 -27.69
N MET A 7 14.39 -7.84 -26.85
CA MET A 7 13.20 -7.68 -26.02
C MET A 7 13.47 -6.50 -25.10
N ALA A 8 13.17 -5.29 -25.60
CA ALA A 8 13.20 -4.08 -24.83
C ALA A 8 12.39 -4.35 -23.57
N ARG A 9 13.09 -4.38 -22.43
CA ARG A 9 12.50 -4.48 -21.12
C ARG A 9 11.69 -3.19 -20.97
N VAL A 10 10.42 -3.25 -21.40
CA VAL A 10 9.46 -2.16 -21.22
C VAL A 10 9.37 -1.99 -19.72
N GLU A 11 10.12 -1.03 -19.17
CA GLU A 11 9.86 -0.52 -17.84
C GLU A 11 8.42 0.00 -17.90
N PRO A 12 7.45 -0.69 -17.26
CA PRO A 12 6.10 -0.19 -17.28
C PRO A 12 6.19 1.16 -16.58
N LYS A 13 5.95 2.24 -17.32
CA LYS A 13 5.73 3.57 -16.75
C LYS A 13 4.54 3.38 -15.82
N PHE A 14 4.83 3.18 -14.55
CA PHE A 14 3.82 2.89 -13.56
C PHE A 14 3.09 4.20 -13.31
N CYS A 15 2.05 4.45 -14.10
CA CYS A 15 1.16 5.58 -13.88
C CYS A 15 0.42 5.30 -12.58
N ILE A 16 0.82 6.00 -11.52
CA ILE A 16 0.06 6.04 -10.27
C ILE A 16 -1.30 6.63 -10.64
N PRO A 17 -2.42 5.89 -10.51
CA PRO A 17 -3.73 6.47 -10.79
C PRO A 17 -3.95 7.66 -9.87
N GLU A 18 -4.50 8.73 -10.44
CA GLU A 18 -4.87 9.89 -9.66
C GLU A 18 -5.90 9.48 -8.59
N PRO A 19 -5.77 10.01 -7.36
CA PRO A 19 -6.72 9.74 -6.30
C PRO A 19 -8.11 10.21 -6.73
N PRO A 20 -9.17 9.43 -6.45
CA PRO A 20 -10.53 9.88 -6.72
C PRO A 20 -10.81 11.21 -6.00
N THR A 21 -11.53 12.12 -6.66
CA THR A 21 -11.77 13.49 -6.14
C THR A 21 -12.48 13.47 -4.78
N TRP A 22 -13.29 12.45 -4.51
CA TRP A 22 -13.98 12.25 -3.22
C TRP A 22 -13.06 11.75 -2.10
N LEU A 23 -11.84 11.28 -2.40
CA LEU A 23 -10.92 10.71 -1.42
C LEU A 23 -10.10 11.76 -0.66
N GLY A 24 -9.94 12.97 -1.21
CA GLY A 24 -9.29 14.09 -0.53
C GLY A 24 -7.91 13.75 0.06
N VAL A 25 -6.96 13.33 -0.77
CA VAL A 25 -5.60 13.01 -0.30
C VAL A 25 -4.76 14.27 -0.09
N SER A 26 -3.91 14.25 0.93
CA SER A 26 -3.03 15.34 1.33
C SER A 26 -1.57 14.86 1.37
N PRO A 27 -0.60 15.70 0.94
CA PRO A 27 0.83 15.42 1.09
C PRO A 27 1.31 15.57 2.54
N VAL A 28 0.52 16.19 3.40
CA VAL A 28 0.91 16.47 4.79
C VAL A 28 0.90 15.17 5.58
N PRO A 29 2.00 14.82 6.26
CA PRO A 29 2.04 13.64 7.12
C PRO A 29 1.33 13.95 8.44
N ASP A 30 0.01 13.78 8.46
CA ASP A 30 -0.83 14.02 9.65
C ASP A 30 -1.38 12.73 10.28
N LYS A 31 -1.27 11.58 9.60
CA LYS A 31 -1.89 10.33 10.05
C LYS A 31 -0.93 9.49 10.88
N THR A 32 -1.40 9.00 12.03
CA THR A 32 -0.69 7.95 12.77
C THR A 32 -0.88 6.57 12.12
N VAL A 33 -0.26 5.52 12.66
CA VAL A 33 -0.49 4.13 12.21
C VAL A 33 -1.98 3.76 12.34
N SER A 34 -2.62 4.11 13.44
CA SER A 34 -4.03 3.80 13.70
C SER A 34 -4.94 4.58 12.73
N ASP A 35 -4.65 5.85 12.48
CA ASP A 35 -5.40 6.64 11.50
C ASP A 35 -5.24 6.11 10.08
N ALA A 36 -4.05 5.61 9.74
CA ALA A 36 -3.81 4.98 8.44
C ALA A 36 -4.66 3.71 8.27
N VAL A 37 -4.83 2.89 9.32
CA VAL A 37 -5.76 1.75 9.29
C VAL A 37 -7.20 2.21 9.05
N THR A 38 -7.66 3.22 9.79
CA THR A 38 -9.00 3.78 9.64
C THR A 38 -9.22 4.36 8.24
N TRP A 39 -8.22 5.06 7.70
CA TRP A 39 -8.27 5.61 6.35
C TRP A 39 -8.39 4.49 5.29
N TYR A 40 -7.60 3.43 5.43
CA TYR A 40 -7.70 2.25 4.56
C TYR A 40 -9.06 1.55 4.65
N ALA A 41 -9.61 1.42 5.86
CA ALA A 41 -10.96 0.87 6.04
C ALA A 41 -12.03 1.74 5.37
N GLY A 42 -11.89 3.06 5.41
CA GLY A 42 -12.79 4.01 4.74
C GLY A 42 -12.81 3.89 3.21
N ILE A 43 -11.73 3.39 2.60
CA ILE A 43 -11.67 3.08 1.17
C ILE A 43 -11.95 1.62 0.84
N GLY A 44 -12.39 0.83 1.82
CA GLY A 44 -12.72 -0.59 1.64
C GLY A 44 -11.52 -1.53 1.58
N VAL A 45 -10.33 -1.10 2.01
CA VAL A 45 -9.12 -1.92 2.06
C VAL A 45 -8.85 -2.32 3.51
N PRO A 46 -9.24 -3.52 3.97
CA PRO A 46 -9.01 -3.93 5.34
C PRO A 46 -7.52 -4.24 5.56
N VAL A 47 -6.85 -3.40 6.35
CA VAL A 47 -5.45 -3.61 6.78
C VAL A 47 -5.36 -3.65 8.29
N THR A 48 -4.23 -4.14 8.80
CA THR A 48 -3.94 -4.14 10.25
C THR A 48 -2.79 -3.20 10.56
N GLU A 49 -2.73 -2.69 11.79
CA GLU A 49 -1.59 -1.88 12.24
C GLU A 49 -0.26 -2.63 12.11
N ARG A 50 -0.28 -3.93 12.40
CA ARG A 50 0.90 -4.81 12.24
C ARG A 50 1.40 -4.80 10.81
N TRP A 51 0.49 -4.90 9.84
CA TRP A 51 0.84 -4.85 8.44
C TRP A 51 1.45 -3.49 8.06
N ILE A 52 0.85 -2.37 8.49
CA ILE A 52 1.38 -1.02 8.24
C ILE A 52 2.80 -0.89 8.81
N LYS A 53 3.00 -1.36 10.06
CA LYS A 53 4.32 -1.39 10.69
C LYS A 53 5.31 -2.23 9.86
N THR A 54 4.93 -3.44 9.43
CA THR A 54 5.78 -4.32 8.61
C THR A 54 6.18 -3.69 7.28
N VAL A 55 5.25 -3.07 6.55
CA VAL A 55 5.57 -2.45 5.24
C VAL A 55 6.40 -1.17 5.40
N THR A 56 6.22 -0.46 6.52
CA THR A 56 7.07 0.68 6.90
C THR A 56 8.49 0.20 7.22
N ASP A 57 8.63 -0.88 7.98
CA ASP A 57 9.92 -1.45 8.39
C ASP A 57 10.72 -1.98 7.19
N ARG A 58 10.02 -2.59 6.23
CA ARG A 58 10.57 -3.02 4.93
C ARG A 58 10.89 -1.87 3.98
N ARG A 59 10.66 -0.61 4.40
CA ARG A 59 10.84 0.60 3.58
C ARG A 59 9.99 0.60 2.29
N GLU A 60 8.89 -0.15 2.27
CA GLU A 60 7.95 -0.14 1.15
C GLU A 60 6.97 1.04 1.26
N LEU A 61 6.65 1.46 2.50
CA LEU A 61 5.79 2.61 2.77
C LEU A 61 6.60 3.77 3.36
N SER A 62 6.57 4.92 2.68
CA SER A 62 7.18 6.15 3.15
C SER A 62 6.49 6.65 4.42
N CYS A 63 7.29 6.98 5.44
CA CYS A 63 6.82 7.67 6.63
C CYS A 63 7.75 8.85 6.95
N ARG A 64 7.21 9.88 7.62
CA ARG A 64 8.01 10.95 8.21
C ARG A 64 8.00 10.84 9.71
N ILE A 65 9.12 11.15 10.34
CA ILE A 65 9.21 11.26 11.80
C ILE A 65 8.90 12.71 12.17
N VAL A 66 7.78 12.92 12.86
CA VAL A 66 7.35 14.24 13.36
C VAL A 66 7.22 14.12 14.87
N ALA A 67 7.99 14.93 15.63
CA ALA A 67 8.02 14.89 17.09
C ALA A 67 8.22 13.46 17.67
N GLY A 68 9.11 12.66 17.06
CA GLY A 68 9.41 11.29 17.49
C GLY A 68 8.34 10.25 17.13
N ARG A 69 7.30 10.61 16.38
CA ARG A 69 6.23 9.71 15.94
C ARG A 69 6.29 9.47 14.44
N ARG A 70 5.98 8.24 14.01
CA ARG A 70 5.80 7.90 12.59
C ARG A 70 4.47 8.46 12.11
N MET A 71 4.54 9.41 11.19
CA MET A 71 3.40 10.01 10.53
C MET A 71 3.41 9.67 9.04
N TYR A 72 2.20 9.46 8.53
CA TYR A 72 1.91 9.07 7.16
C TYR A 72 1.06 10.15 6.51
N SER A 73 1.32 10.43 5.23
CA SER A 73 0.42 11.26 4.43
C SER A 73 -0.56 10.37 3.70
N THR A 74 -1.82 10.81 3.55
CA THR A 74 -2.82 10.05 2.80
C THR A 74 -2.44 9.91 1.32
N GLN A 75 -1.65 10.84 0.78
CA GLN A 75 -1.06 10.71 -0.55
C GLN A 75 -0.08 9.54 -0.66
N GLU A 76 0.82 9.35 0.31
CA GLU A 76 1.77 8.22 0.29
C GLU A 76 1.05 6.90 0.57
N LEU A 77 0.03 6.89 1.42
CA LEU A 77 -0.84 5.72 1.63
C LEU A 77 -1.56 5.33 0.31
N TRP A 78 -2.15 6.30 -0.39
CA TRP A 78 -2.76 6.07 -1.69
C TRP A 78 -1.76 5.53 -2.71
N ARG A 79 -0.63 6.23 -2.87
CA ARG A 79 0.45 5.80 -3.77
C ARG A 79 0.87 4.38 -3.48
N PHE A 80 1.06 4.03 -2.22
CA PHE A 80 1.50 2.70 -1.82
C PHE A 80 0.49 1.60 -2.21
N ILE A 81 -0.80 1.83 -1.98
CA ILE A 81 -1.81 0.79 -2.28
C ILE A 81 -2.03 0.63 -3.79
N VAL A 82 -1.97 1.71 -4.56
CA VAL A 82 -2.16 1.65 -6.03
C VAL A 82 -0.91 1.26 -6.79
N THR A 83 0.29 1.48 -6.22
CA THR A 83 1.57 1.07 -6.83
C THR A 83 1.98 -0.35 -6.52
N ARG A 84 1.26 -1.03 -5.63
CA ARG A 84 1.53 -2.43 -5.36
C ARG A 84 1.17 -3.28 -6.58
N PRO A 85 2.15 -4.01 -7.18
CA PRO A 85 1.79 -5.12 -8.06
C PRO A 85 0.95 -6.09 -7.23
N THR A 86 -0.18 -6.51 -7.80
CA THR A 86 -1.29 -7.32 -7.27
C THR A 86 -0.88 -8.60 -6.55
N ARG A 87 -0.14 -8.51 -5.45
CA ARG A 87 0.22 -9.63 -4.58
C ARG A 87 -0.33 -9.50 -3.17
N THR A 88 -0.93 -8.35 -2.82
CA THR A 88 -1.42 -8.09 -1.45
C THR A 88 -2.77 -7.37 -1.39
N ALA A 89 -3.54 -7.33 -2.47
CA ALA A 89 -4.96 -6.93 -2.41
C ALA A 89 -5.92 -8.13 -2.22
N GLY A 90 -5.39 -9.37 -2.17
CA GLY A 90 -6.15 -10.61 -1.92
C GLY A 90 -5.61 -11.47 -0.79
N ALA A 91 -4.66 -10.97 0.01
CA ALA A 91 -4.04 -11.73 1.11
C ALA A 91 -4.55 -11.33 2.51
N ALA A 92 -5.68 -10.63 2.58
CA ALA A 92 -6.63 -10.92 3.65
C ALA A 92 -7.21 -12.30 3.35
N ARG A 93 -6.40 -13.35 3.58
CA ARG A 93 -6.94 -14.65 3.94
C ARG A 93 -7.78 -14.35 5.17
N TYR A 94 -9.08 -14.18 4.97
CA TYR A 94 -10.05 -14.52 5.98
C TYR A 94 -9.52 -15.79 6.64
N ASN A 95 -9.25 -15.70 7.94
CA ASN A 95 -8.98 -16.86 8.76
C ASN A 95 -10.30 -17.63 8.85
N GLN A 96 -10.72 -18.26 7.75
CA GLN A 96 -11.70 -19.33 7.78
C GLN A 96 -10.96 -20.50 8.39
N LYS A 97 -10.90 -20.50 9.73
CA LYS A 97 -10.53 -21.66 10.52
C LYS A 97 -11.67 -22.67 10.37
N GLY A 98 -11.76 -23.27 9.19
CA GLY A 98 -12.59 -24.41 8.88
C GLY A 98 -11.80 -25.69 9.12
N ASN A 99 -12.29 -26.47 10.07
CA ASN A 99 -12.08 -27.90 10.31
C ASN A 99 -10.66 -28.48 10.42
N ARG A 100 -10.40 -29.06 11.59
CA ARG A 100 -9.88 -30.43 11.65
C ARG A 100 -10.86 -31.27 12.47
N THR A 101 -11.72 -31.99 11.75
CA THR A 101 -12.33 -33.25 12.18
C THR A 101 -11.25 -34.33 12.23
N ALA A 102 -11.13 -35.02 13.37
CA ALA A 102 -10.82 -36.44 13.55
C ALA A 102 -10.79 -36.73 15.05
#